data_AF-X6LL13-F1
#
_entry.id   AF-X6LL13-F1
#
_cell.length_a   1.000
_cell.length_b   1.000
_cell.length_c   1.000
_cell.angle_alpha   90.00
_cell.angle_beta   90.00
_cell.angle_gamma   90.00
#
_symmetry.space_group_name_H-M   'P 1'
#
loop_
_entity.id
_entity.type
_entity.pdbx_description
1 polymer ?
#
loop_
_entity_poly.entity_id
_entity_poly.type
_entity_poly.pdbx_seq_one_letter_code
_entity_poly.pdbx_strand_id
1 'polypeptide(L)'
;MKEYVWQFGRLSNLDEKQYILEMTKKTITELYPKMPQKWSLSIAFIVKKIATSQKFLRENLKDKIVVSLRDVARCLSTYSWLRRQYSKLLCAKSNWKKRCLIIALGLCYYFRLNKNEREKYNEVISKKKSTSFNQQLQKEIDTLCNCFEIPSGVARNQALKENLF
;
A
#
# COMPACT_ATOMS: atom_id res chain seq x y z
N MET A 1 -3.71 39.41 -6.94
CA MET A 1 -3.61 38.10 -7.64
C MET A 1 -4.74 37.15 -7.20
N LYS A 2 -6.01 37.58 -7.30
CA LYS A 2 -7.21 36.75 -7.02
C LYS A 2 -8.16 36.64 -8.23
N GLU A 3 -7.93 37.42 -9.29
CA GLU A 3 -8.89 37.58 -10.40
C GLU A 3 -8.88 36.41 -11.41
N TYR A 4 -7.89 35.50 -11.36
CA TYR A 4 -7.76 34.40 -12.33
C TYR A 4 -7.56 33.02 -11.69
N VAL A 5 -8.17 32.76 -10.52
CA VAL A 5 -8.12 31.43 -9.89
C VAL A 5 -9.33 30.60 -10.33
N TRP A 6 -9.11 29.62 -11.21
CA TRP A 6 -10.15 28.69 -11.64
C TRP A 6 -10.13 27.40 -10.83
N GLN A 7 -11.28 26.96 -10.33
CA GLN A 7 -11.39 25.71 -9.59
C GLN A 7 -11.71 24.56 -10.55
N PHE A 8 -10.70 23.76 -10.92
CA PHE A 8 -10.86 22.55 -11.74
C PHE A 8 -11.65 21.41 -11.07
N GLY A 9 -12.11 21.61 -9.83
CA GLY A 9 -12.85 20.61 -9.08
C GLY A 9 -11.98 19.48 -8.54
N ARG A 10 -12.65 18.39 -8.13
CA ARG A 10 -12.01 17.17 -7.60
C ARG A 10 -12.33 16.00 -8.52
N LEU A 11 -11.38 15.09 -8.62
CA LEU A 11 -11.55 13.85 -9.37
C LEU A 11 -12.69 13.00 -8.76
N SER A 12 -13.60 12.50 -9.60
CA SER A 12 -14.67 11.63 -9.14
C SER A 12 -14.10 10.29 -8.65
N ASN A 13 -14.83 9.58 -7.79
CA ASN A 13 -14.41 8.25 -7.33
C ASN A 13 -14.29 7.24 -8.48
N LEU A 14 -15.08 7.41 -9.54
CA LEU A 14 -15.04 6.57 -10.74
C LEU A 14 -13.77 6.85 -11.54
N ASP A 15 -13.49 8.12 -11.81
CA ASP A 15 -12.31 8.53 -12.57
C ASP A 15 -11.03 8.17 -11.83
N GLU A 16 -10.97 8.40 -10.52
CA GLU A 16 -9.81 8.02 -9.70
C GLU A 16 -9.55 6.53 -9.78
N LYS A 17 -10.59 5.70 -9.67
CA LYS A 17 -10.46 4.25 -9.80
C LYS A 17 -9.97 3.86 -11.20
N GLN A 18 -10.40 4.57 -12.24
CA GLN A 18 -9.91 4.37 -13.60
C GLN A 18 -8.43 4.75 -13.74
N TYR A 19 -7.99 5.87 -13.17
CA TYR A 19 -6.57 6.23 -13.14
C TYR A 19 -5.74 5.19 -12.38
N ILE A 20 -6.22 4.73 -11.21
CA ILE A 20 -5.55 3.66 -10.45
C ILE A 20 -5.43 2.39 -11.30
N LEU A 21 -6.49 2.03 -12.06
CA LEU A 21 -6.48 0.89 -12.97
C LEU A 21 -5.39 1.02 -14.04
N GLU A 22 -5.34 2.14 -14.75
CA GLU A 22 -4.37 2.34 -15.82
C GLU A 22 -2.93 2.41 -15.30
N MET A 23 -2.71 3.08 -14.17
CA MET A 23 -1.40 3.08 -13.50
C MET A 23 -0.97 1.68 -13.06
N THR A 24 -1.92 0.88 -12.55
CA THR A 24 -1.64 -0.50 -12.13
C THR A 24 -1.33 -1.39 -13.34
N LYS A 25 -2.12 -1.29 -14.42
CA LYS A 25 -1.86 -2.03 -15.66
C LYS A 25 -0.46 -1.72 -16.19
N LYS A 26 -0.12 -0.44 -16.31
CA LYS A 26 1.22 0.01 -16.74
C LYS A 26 2.31 -0.62 -15.89
N THR A 27 2.21 -0.50 -14.56
CA THR A 27 3.20 -1.05 -13.61
C THR A 27 3.36 -2.57 -13.75
N ILE A 28 2.25 -3.30 -13.90
CA ILE A 28 2.27 -4.77 -14.01
C ILE A 28 2.83 -5.21 -15.37
N THR A 29 2.49 -4.53 -16.46
CA THR A 29 3.05 -4.80 -17.79
C THR A 29 4.55 -4.59 -17.81
N GLU A 30 5.05 -3.51 -17.19
CA GLU A 30 6.49 -3.26 -17.04
C GLU A 30 7.20 -4.33 -16.19
N LEU A 31 6.52 -4.89 -15.18
CA LEU A 31 7.07 -5.97 -14.35
C LEU A 31 7.08 -7.33 -15.07
N TYR A 32 6.10 -7.60 -15.92
CA TYR A 32 5.92 -8.91 -16.58
C TYR A 32 5.59 -8.75 -18.07
N PRO A 33 6.55 -8.26 -18.89
CA PRO A 33 6.31 -7.96 -20.29
C PRO A 33 5.85 -9.17 -21.11
N LYS A 34 6.25 -10.39 -20.70
CA LYS A 34 5.96 -11.64 -21.41
C LYS A 34 4.59 -12.25 -21.11
N MET A 35 3.83 -11.76 -20.11
CA MET A 35 2.56 -12.41 -19.69
C MET A 35 1.49 -11.44 -19.16
N PRO A 36 1.07 -10.39 -19.89
CA PRO A 36 0.17 -9.37 -19.37
C PRO A 36 -1.23 -9.91 -18.96
N GLN A 37 -1.82 -10.82 -19.74
CA GLN A 37 -3.18 -11.33 -19.48
C GLN A 37 -3.32 -12.19 -18.22
N LYS A 38 -2.23 -12.84 -17.76
CA LYS A 38 -2.26 -13.72 -16.57
C LYS A 38 -2.50 -12.95 -15.26
N TRP A 39 -2.47 -11.62 -15.30
CA TRP A 39 -2.53 -10.76 -14.10
C TRP A 39 -3.87 -10.07 -13.88
N SER A 40 -4.89 -10.27 -14.73
CA SER A 40 -6.18 -9.57 -14.63
C SER A 40 -6.81 -9.62 -13.22
N LEU A 41 -6.83 -10.80 -12.59
CA LEU A 41 -7.32 -10.95 -11.21
C LEU A 41 -6.45 -10.22 -10.17
N SER A 42 -5.14 -10.20 -10.38
CA SER A 42 -4.20 -9.50 -9.48
C SER A 42 -4.32 -7.98 -9.63
N ILE A 43 -4.47 -7.48 -10.86
CA ILE A 43 -4.70 -6.06 -11.15
C ILE A 43 -5.98 -5.60 -10.46
N ALA A 44 -7.11 -6.30 -10.68
CA ALA A 44 -8.37 -5.96 -10.05
C ALA A 44 -8.27 -5.94 -8.51
N PHE A 45 -7.51 -6.88 -7.94
CA PHE A 45 -7.26 -6.92 -6.50
C PHE A 45 -6.42 -5.73 -6.00
N ILE A 46 -5.30 -5.40 -6.66
CA ILE A 46 -4.43 -4.27 -6.31
C ILE A 46 -5.21 -2.96 -6.41
N VAL A 47 -5.91 -2.75 -7.53
CA VAL A 47 -6.74 -1.55 -7.78
C VAL A 47 -7.78 -1.40 -6.68
N LYS A 48 -8.48 -2.48 -6.33
CA LYS A 48 -9.47 -2.44 -5.25
C LYS A 48 -8.84 -2.01 -3.93
N LYS A 49 -7.68 -2.56 -3.56
CA LYS A 49 -7.01 -2.22 -2.29
C LYS A 49 -6.52 -0.77 -2.26
N ILE A 50 -5.89 -0.30 -3.33
CA ILE A 50 -5.42 1.09 -3.41
C ILE A 50 -6.60 2.07 -3.41
N ALA A 51 -7.64 1.82 -4.21
CA ALA A 51 -8.83 2.66 -4.25
C ALA A 51 -9.56 2.71 -2.89
N THR A 52 -9.67 1.57 -2.21
CA THR A 52 -10.21 1.51 -0.84
C THR A 52 -9.36 2.34 0.12
N SER A 53 -8.04 2.31 0.00
CA SER A 53 -7.12 3.06 0.87
C SER A 53 -7.22 4.57 0.62
N GLN A 54 -7.21 4.98 -0.65
CA GLN A 54 -7.43 6.38 -1.08
C GLN A 54 -8.75 6.93 -0.55
N LYS A 55 -9.84 6.19 -0.78
CA LYS A 55 -11.17 6.57 -0.29
C LYS A 55 -11.20 6.70 1.23
N PHE A 56 -10.64 5.71 1.94
CA PHE A 56 -10.60 5.74 3.41
C PHE A 56 -9.88 6.99 3.94
N LEU A 57 -8.68 7.28 3.43
CA LEU A 57 -7.93 8.46 3.89
C LEU A 57 -8.67 9.75 3.58
N ARG A 58 -9.28 9.87 2.40
CA ARG A 58 -10.06 11.06 2.02
C ARG A 58 -11.23 11.31 2.98
N GLU A 59 -11.94 10.26 3.38
CA GLU A 59 -13.11 10.35 4.26
C GLU A 59 -12.72 10.59 5.72
N ASN A 60 -11.62 9.99 6.19
CA ASN A 60 -11.23 9.99 7.61
C ASN A 60 -10.22 11.09 7.98
N LEU A 61 -9.36 11.51 7.06
CA LEU A 61 -8.34 12.54 7.31
C LEU A 61 -8.74 13.92 6.81
N LYS A 62 -9.78 14.03 5.96
CA LYS A 62 -10.36 15.28 5.44
C LYS A 62 -9.29 16.33 5.10
N ASP A 63 -9.30 17.47 5.79
CA ASP A 63 -8.42 18.62 5.52
C ASP A 63 -7.00 18.47 6.08
N LYS A 64 -6.74 17.44 6.90
CA LYS A 64 -5.41 17.23 7.48
C LYS A 64 -4.41 16.73 6.44
N ILE A 65 -4.88 15.92 5.49
CA ILE A 65 -4.02 15.24 4.52
C ILE A 65 -4.73 15.11 3.18
N VAL A 66 -4.13 15.71 2.15
CA VAL A 66 -4.56 15.50 0.76
C VAL A 66 -3.97 14.18 0.25
N VAL A 67 -4.84 13.30 -0.26
CA VAL A 67 -4.44 12.10 -1.00
C VAL A 67 -4.60 12.33 -2.50
N SER A 68 -3.67 11.77 -3.28
CA SER A 68 -3.62 11.99 -4.72
C SER A 68 -3.10 10.78 -5.48
N LEU A 69 -3.10 10.86 -6.81
CA LEU A 69 -2.46 9.89 -7.69
C LEU A 69 -0.94 9.77 -7.45
N ARG A 70 -0.30 10.73 -6.75
CA ARG A 70 1.10 10.59 -6.34
C ARG A 70 1.29 9.51 -5.27
N ASP A 71 0.35 9.38 -4.34
CA ASP A 71 0.37 8.30 -3.34
C ASP A 71 0.13 6.93 -4.01
N VAL A 72 -0.71 6.90 -5.05
CA VAL A 72 -0.92 5.72 -5.90
C VAL A 72 0.39 5.34 -6.60
N ALA A 73 1.07 6.30 -7.23
CA ALA A 73 2.35 6.09 -7.90
C ALA A 73 3.41 5.57 -6.92
N ARG A 74 3.52 6.15 -5.72
CA ARG A 74 4.43 5.68 -4.67
C ARG A 74 4.12 4.24 -4.27
N CYS A 75 2.86 3.93 -4.00
CA CYS A 75 2.45 2.57 -3.62
C CYS A 75 2.76 1.54 -4.71
N LEU A 76 2.51 1.86 -5.97
CA LEU A 76 2.81 0.97 -7.10
C LEU A 76 4.32 0.82 -7.32
N SER A 77 5.09 1.88 -7.12
CA SER A 77 6.56 1.86 -7.21
C SER A 77 7.18 1.03 -6.09
N THR A 78 6.72 1.17 -4.85
CA THR A 78 7.14 0.33 -3.73
C THR A 78 6.78 -1.14 -3.98
N TYR A 79 5.56 -1.41 -4.44
CA TYR A 79 5.14 -2.76 -4.82
C TYR A 79 6.03 -3.35 -5.91
N SER A 80 6.33 -2.59 -6.97
CA SER A 80 7.14 -3.06 -8.10
C SER A 80 8.58 -3.32 -7.69
N TRP A 81 9.16 -2.44 -6.88
CA TRP A 81 10.49 -2.63 -6.30
C TRP A 81 10.56 -3.90 -5.45
N LEU A 82 9.62 -4.08 -4.51
CA LEU A 82 9.56 -5.28 -3.68
C LEU A 82 9.46 -6.54 -4.53
N ARG A 83 8.59 -6.54 -5.56
CA ARG A 83 8.46 -7.67 -6.49
C ARG A 83 9.77 -8.02 -7.19
N ARG A 84 10.56 -7.02 -7.61
CA ARG A 84 11.87 -7.23 -8.25
C ARG A 84 12.92 -7.75 -7.26
N GLN A 85 12.92 -7.28 -6.02
CA GLN A 85 13.85 -7.78 -5.01
C GLN A 85 13.53 -9.22 -4.62
N TYR A 86 12.25 -9.52 -4.33
CA TYR A 86 11.85 -10.87 -3.94
C TYR A 86 11.96 -11.89 -5.07
N SER A 87 11.85 -11.48 -6.34
CA SER A 87 12.14 -12.39 -7.46
C SER A 87 13.60 -12.83 -7.52
N LYS A 88 14.53 -12.01 -6.99
CA LYS A 88 15.96 -12.33 -6.92
C LYS A 88 16.30 -13.15 -5.68
N LEU A 89 15.65 -12.88 -4.55
CA LEU A 89 16.02 -13.40 -3.24
C LEU A 89 15.35 -14.73 -2.86
N LEU A 90 14.19 -15.09 -3.43
CA LEU A 90 13.41 -16.23 -2.92
C LEU A 90 12.72 -17.06 -4.03
N CYS A 91 13.16 -18.32 -4.15
CA CYS A 91 12.38 -19.39 -4.77
C CYS A 91 11.02 -19.57 -4.04
N ALA A 92 9.93 -19.54 -4.80
CA ALA A 92 8.75 -20.38 -4.62
C ALA A 92 7.91 -20.36 -3.29
N LYS A 93 7.93 -19.36 -2.40
CA LYS A 93 6.91 -19.26 -1.29
C LYS A 93 5.56 -18.62 -1.69
N SER A 94 4.51 -19.43 -1.81
CA SER A 94 3.17 -19.20 -2.43
C SER A 94 2.40 -17.86 -2.34
N ASN A 95 2.83 -16.80 -1.63
CA ASN A 95 2.00 -15.59 -1.45
C ASN A 95 2.71 -14.22 -1.46
N TRP A 96 3.91 -14.11 -2.02
CA TRP A 96 4.66 -12.84 -2.09
C TRP A 96 3.92 -11.69 -2.77
N LYS A 97 3.04 -11.95 -3.74
CA LYS A 97 2.22 -10.89 -4.39
C LYS A 97 1.40 -10.15 -3.33
N LYS A 98 0.75 -10.91 -2.44
CA LYS A 98 -0.04 -10.35 -1.33
C LYS A 98 0.87 -9.64 -0.33
N ARG A 99 2.00 -10.24 0.05
CA ARG A 99 2.96 -9.65 1.01
C ARG A 99 3.52 -8.31 0.52
N CYS A 100 3.98 -8.23 -0.73
CA CYS A 100 4.49 -6.99 -1.32
C CYS A 100 3.42 -5.87 -1.30
N LEU A 101 2.17 -6.23 -1.60
CA LEU A 101 1.07 -5.26 -1.55
C LEU A 101 0.78 -4.79 -0.12
N ILE A 102 0.84 -5.69 0.86
CA ILE A 102 0.63 -5.35 2.28
C ILE A 102 1.69 -4.34 2.75
N ILE A 103 2.97 -4.59 2.44
CA ILE A 103 4.07 -3.69 2.78
C ILE A 103 3.87 -2.32 2.10
N ALA A 104 3.58 -2.32 0.80
CA ALA A 104 3.36 -1.08 0.05
C ALA A 104 2.19 -0.25 0.60
N LEU A 105 1.08 -0.89 0.99
CA LEU A 105 -0.05 -0.23 1.64
C LEU A 105 0.30 0.26 3.04
N GLY A 106 1.12 -0.49 3.77
CA GLY A 106 1.68 -0.12 5.06
C GLY A 106 2.38 1.23 4.99
N LEU A 107 3.40 1.30 4.12
CA LEU A 107 4.26 2.45 3.93
C LEU A 107 3.54 3.68 3.35
N CYS A 108 2.61 3.47 2.42
CA CYS A 108 1.98 4.60 1.70
C CYS A 108 0.73 5.15 2.38
N TYR A 109 0.02 4.34 3.17
CA TYR A 109 -1.29 4.69 3.73
C TYR A 109 -1.38 4.43 5.22
N TYR A 110 -1.06 3.21 5.68
CA TYR A 110 -1.33 2.79 7.06
C TYR A 110 -0.58 3.60 8.12
N PHE A 111 0.73 3.82 7.96
CA PHE A 111 1.52 4.49 9.00
C PHE A 111 1.20 5.97 9.18
N ARG A 112 0.51 6.58 8.21
CA ARG A 112 0.02 7.98 8.27
C ARG A 112 -1.18 8.14 9.21
N LEU A 113 -1.80 7.03 9.62
CA LEU A 113 -3.00 7.01 10.43
C LEU A 113 -2.65 6.96 11.91
N ASN A 114 -3.50 7.57 12.75
CA ASN A 114 -3.42 7.44 14.20
C ASN A 114 -3.99 6.10 14.70
N LYS A 115 -3.86 5.89 16.02
CA LYS A 115 -4.59 4.91 16.86
C LYS A 115 -5.85 4.31 16.21
N ASN A 116 -6.89 5.12 16.32
CA ASN A 116 -8.27 4.75 16.05
C ASN A 116 -8.53 4.62 14.54
N GLU A 117 -7.84 5.41 13.72
CA GLU A 117 -7.92 5.31 12.26
C GLU A 117 -7.31 4.01 11.73
N ARG A 118 -6.20 3.54 12.32
CA ARG A 118 -5.56 2.26 11.96
C ARG A 118 -6.51 1.08 12.19
N GLU A 119 -7.30 1.10 13.27
CA GLU A 119 -8.30 0.09 13.57
C GLU A 119 -9.40 0.05 12.51
N LYS A 120 -10.01 1.21 12.21
CA LYS A 120 -11.03 1.32 11.15
C LYS A 120 -10.47 0.95 9.77
N TYR A 121 -9.24 1.36 9.46
CA TYR A 121 -8.59 1.01 8.20
C TYR A 121 -8.41 -0.50 8.07
N ASN A 122 -8.04 -1.19 9.15
CA ASN A 122 -7.93 -2.64 9.17
C ASN A 122 -9.25 -3.31 8.83
N GLU A 123 -10.38 -2.82 9.33
CA GLU A 123 -11.69 -3.38 9.03
C GLU A 123 -12.04 -3.29 7.53
N VAL A 124 -11.79 -2.11 6.94
CA VAL A 124 -12.13 -1.86 5.52
C VAL A 124 -11.18 -2.59 4.57
N ILE A 125 -9.90 -2.71 4.92
CA ILE A 125 -8.90 -3.39 4.08
C ILE A 125 -8.87 -4.90 4.30
N SER A 126 -9.30 -5.43 5.44
CA SER A 126 -9.32 -6.89 5.65
C SER A 126 -10.48 -7.54 4.88
N LYS A 127 -10.30 -8.79 4.44
CA LYS A 127 -11.43 -9.62 3.96
C LYS A 127 -12.07 -10.28 5.19
N LYS A 128 -13.41 -10.33 5.25
CA LYS A 128 -14.21 -10.93 6.36
C LYS A 128 -13.80 -12.35 6.81
N LYS A 129 -13.01 -13.11 6.02
CA LYS A 129 -12.60 -14.51 6.29
C LYS A 129 -11.07 -14.71 6.32
N SER A 130 -10.26 -13.66 6.38
CA SER A 130 -8.80 -13.72 6.33
C SER A 130 -8.18 -13.11 7.58
N THR A 131 -6.95 -13.52 7.90
CA THR A 131 -6.05 -12.81 8.82
C THR A 131 -6.09 -11.30 8.57
N SER A 132 -6.12 -10.50 9.65
CA SER A 132 -6.31 -9.05 9.56
C SER A 132 -5.10 -8.39 8.88
N PHE A 133 -5.32 -7.28 8.18
CA PHE A 133 -4.26 -6.55 7.49
C PHE A 133 -3.09 -6.21 8.43
N ASN A 134 -3.39 -5.65 9.61
CA ASN A 134 -2.37 -5.32 10.59
C ASN A 134 -1.56 -6.55 11.04
N GLN A 135 -2.19 -7.69 11.34
CA GLN A 135 -1.45 -8.90 11.71
C GLN A 135 -0.48 -9.33 10.60
N GLN A 136 -0.92 -9.22 9.34
CA GLN A 136 -0.05 -9.55 8.21
C GLN A 136 1.09 -8.55 8.05
N LEU A 137 0.83 -7.26 8.24
CA LEU A 137 1.85 -6.21 8.17
C LEU A 137 2.86 -6.34 9.31
N GLN A 138 2.41 -6.55 10.55
CA GLN A 138 3.27 -6.76 11.72
C GLN A 138 4.21 -7.94 11.53
N LYS A 139 3.73 -9.02 10.91
CA LYS A 139 4.60 -10.15 10.57
C LYS A 139 5.75 -9.76 9.62
N GLU A 140 5.50 -8.90 8.65
CA GLU A 140 6.55 -8.40 7.76
C GLU A 140 7.52 -7.46 8.50
N ILE A 141 7.00 -6.60 9.37
CA ILE A 141 7.80 -5.71 10.24
C ILE A 141 8.73 -6.53 11.13
N ASP A 142 8.19 -7.52 11.84
CA ASP A 142 8.96 -8.41 12.71
C ASP A 142 10.00 -9.20 11.92
N THR A 143 9.66 -9.69 10.73
CA THR A 143 10.60 -10.40 9.85
C THR A 143 11.79 -9.52 9.51
N LEU A 144 11.56 -8.25 9.16
CA LEU A 144 12.61 -7.30 8.83
C LEU A 144 13.42 -6.92 10.09
N CYS A 145 12.77 -6.63 11.21
CA CYS A 145 13.44 -6.30 12.47
C CYS A 145 14.37 -7.42 12.95
N ASN A 146 13.99 -8.68 12.73
CA ASN A 146 14.82 -9.83 13.08
C ASN A 146 16.08 -9.98 12.21
N CYS A 147 16.18 -9.25 11.10
CA CYS A 147 17.40 -9.18 10.30
C CYS A 147 18.45 -8.19 10.86
N PHE A 148 18.07 -7.36 11.84
CA PHE A 148 18.98 -6.40 12.46
C PHE A 148 19.59 -6.95 13.75
N GLU A 149 20.88 -6.70 13.92
CA GLU A 149 21.56 -6.91 15.20
C GLU A 149 21.24 -5.75 16.14
N ILE A 150 20.22 -5.94 16.97
CA ILE A 150 19.81 -4.95 17.98
C ILE A 150 20.57 -5.23 19.28
N PRO A 151 21.36 -4.26 19.80
CA PRO A 151 22.13 -4.43 21.03
C PRO A 151 21.29 -4.82 22.24
N SER A 152 21.90 -5.56 23.17
CA SER A 152 21.28 -5.87 24.46
C SER A 152 20.99 -4.58 25.24
N GLY A 153 19.82 -4.53 25.87
CA GLY A 153 19.34 -3.34 26.60
C GLY A 153 18.47 -2.39 25.78
N VAL A 154 18.38 -2.55 24.45
CA VAL A 154 17.46 -1.75 23.62
C VAL A 154 16.06 -2.36 23.61
N ALA A 155 15.05 -1.58 24.02
CA ALA A 155 13.67 -2.01 24.01
C ALA A 155 13.12 -2.18 22.58
N ARG A 156 12.69 -3.39 22.22
CA ARG A 156 12.04 -3.71 20.93
C ARG A 156 10.56 -3.34 20.92
N ASN A 157 10.26 -2.08 21.26
CA ASN A 157 8.90 -1.58 21.26
C ASN A 157 8.36 -1.36 19.83
N GLN A 158 7.05 -1.15 19.73
CA GLN A 158 6.39 -0.97 18.43
C GLN A 158 6.92 0.25 17.65
N ALA A 159 7.25 1.33 18.35
CA ALA A 159 7.76 2.55 17.73
C ALA A 159 9.13 2.32 17.07
N LEU A 160 10.03 1.59 17.74
CA LEU A 160 11.32 1.21 17.16
C LEU A 160 11.14 0.33 15.92
N LYS A 161 10.26 -0.67 16.01
CA LYS A 161 9.96 -1.56 14.89
C LYS A 161 9.42 -0.80 13.68
N GLU A 162 8.51 0.15 13.88
CA GLU A 162 7.96 0.98 12.80
C GLU A 162 9.00 1.95 12.22
N ASN A 163 9.93 2.47 13.04
CA ASN A 163 10.99 3.36 12.55
C ASN A 163 12.10 2.63 11.77
N LEU A 164 12.35 1.35 12.10
CA LEU A 164 13.32 0.52 11.39
C LEU A 164 12.79 0.01 10.04
N PHE A 165 11.47 -0.07 9.89
CA PHE A 165 10.80 -0.69 8.76
C PHE A 165 10.57 0.28 7.59
#